data_AF-A0A7U9TIK7-F1
#
_entry.id   AF-A0A7U9TIK7-F1
#
_cell.length_a   1.000
_cell.length_b   1.000
_cell.length_c   1.000
_cell.angle_alpha   90.00
_cell.angle_beta   90.00
_cell.angle_gamma   90.00
#
_symmetry.space_group_name_H-M   'P 1'
#
loop_
_entity.id
_entity.type
_entity.pdbx_description
1 polymer ?
#
loop_
_entity_poly.entity_id
_entity_poly.type
_entity_poly.pdbx_seq_one_letter_code
_entity_poly.pdbx_strand_id
1 'polypeptide(L)' 'MVQIIYFTSLIVFFAINLRILGALHFENKFEKFKIWEIKAAYFLVSLALAHMLAEIMVRFSTLFEGLFI' A
#
# COMPACT_ATOMS: atom_id res chain seq x y z
N MET A 1 9.66 -18.05 -4.87
CA MET A 1 9.98 -16.97 -3.91
C MET A 1 9.29 -15.65 -4.26
N VAL A 2 9.36 -15.19 -5.52
CA VAL A 2 8.77 -13.91 -5.97
C VAL A 2 7.31 -13.69 -5.53
N GLN A 3 6.42 -14.68 -5.69
CA GLN A 3 5.01 -14.56 -5.28
C GLN A 3 4.84 -14.35 -3.77
N ILE A 4 5.67 -15.02 -2.95
CA ILE A 4 5.64 -14.89 -1.50
C ILE A 4 6.10 -13.50 -1.09
N ILE A 5 7.18 -13.00 -1.71
CA ILE A 5 7.68 -11.63 -1.50
C ILE A 5 6.59 -10.64 -1.87
N TYR A 6 5.98 -10.80 -3.06
CA TYR A 6 4.89 -9.94 -3.51
C TYR A 6 3.71 -9.91 -2.53
N PHE A 7 3.14 -11.06 -2.16
CA PHE A 7 1.97 -11.10 -1.27
C PHE A 7 2.29 -10.57 0.13
N THR A 8 3.46 -10.90 0.68
CA THR A 8 3.87 -10.42 2.00
C THR A 8 4.06 -8.91 1.97
N SER A 9 4.78 -8.38 0.98
CA SER A 9 4.98 -6.95 0.78
C SER A 9 3.67 -6.21 0.53
N LEU A 10 2.76 -6.77 -0.26
CA LEU A 10 1.45 -6.19 -0.54
C LEU A 10 0.66 -5.99 0.76
N ILE A 11 0.56 -7.02 1.60
CA ILE A 11 -0.18 -6.94 2.87
C ILE A 11 0.47 -5.93 3.82
N VAL A 12 1.80 -5.96 3.95
CA VAL A 12 2.55 -5.06 4.84
C VAL A 12 2.40 -3.61 4.38
N PHE A 13 2.65 -3.32 3.11
CA PHE A 13 2.54 -1.97 2.58
C PHE A 13 1.09 -1.48 2.57
N PHE A 14 0.11 -2.35 2.34
CA PHE A 14 -1.30 -1.98 2.44
C PHE A 14 -1.65 -1.53 3.85
N ALA A 15 -1.28 -2.31 4.87
CA ALA A 15 -1.54 -1.96 6.26
C ALA A 15 -0.84 -0.65 6.68
N ILE A 16 0.39 -0.43 6.23
CA ILE A 16 1.14 0.81 6.49
C ILE A 16 0.46 2.00 5.82
N ASN A 17 0.16 1.92 4.52
CA ASN A 17 -0.49 3.01 3.78
C ASN A 17 -1.85 3.36 4.38
N LEU A 18 -2.67 2.37 4.71
CA LEU A 18 -3.99 2.59 5.31
C LEU A 18 -3.88 3.30 6.66
N ARG A 19 -2.90 2.92 7.48
CA ARG A 19 -2.65 3.57 8.78
C ARG A 19 -2.19 5.02 8.60
N ILE A 20 -1.34 5.31 7.61
CA ILE A 20 -0.87 6.67 7.32
C ILE A 20 -2.03 7.54 6.82
N LEU A 21 -2.82 7.05 5.87
CA LEU A 21 -3.97 7.79 5.33
C LEU A 21 -5.04 8.04 6.40
N GLY A 22 -5.30 7.05 7.26
CA GLY A 22 -6.20 7.23 8.41
C GLY A 22 -5.68 8.26 9.42
N ALA A 23 -4.37 8.30 9.67
CA ALA A 23 -3.77 9.27 10.59
C ALA A 23 -3.86 10.72 10.08
N LEU A 24 -3.90 10.93 8.76
CA LEU A 24 -3.99 12.25 8.15
C LEU A 24 -5.35 12.95 8.38
N HIS A 25 -6.36 12.23 8.89
CA HIS A 25 -7.67 12.78 9.26
C HIS A 25 -8.26 13.77 8.23
N PHE A 26 -8.07 13.56 6.92
CA PHE A 26 -8.67 14.47 5.93
C PHE A 26 -10.20 14.49 6.06
N GLU A 27 -10.79 13.42 6.58
CA GLU A 27 -12.22 13.32 6.93
C GLU A 27 -12.74 14.45 7.84
N ASN A 28 -11.91 15.08 8.69
CA ASN A 28 -12.31 16.24 9.50
C ASN A 28 -12.44 17.55 8.71
N LYS A 29 -11.90 17.61 7.48
CA LYS A 29 -11.97 18.79 6.61
C LYS A 29 -13.16 18.78 5.65
N PHE A 30 -13.89 17.66 5.54
CA PHE A 30 -15.01 17.49 4.62
C PHE A 30 -16.34 17.37 5.38
N GLU A 31 -17.44 17.77 4.74
CA GLU A 31 -18.78 17.68 5.33
C GLU A 31 -19.14 16.23 5.72
N LYS A 32 -19.82 16.07 6.87
CA LYS A 32 -20.17 14.80 7.53
C LYS A 32 -20.80 13.74 6.61
N PHE A 33 -21.43 14.13 5.51
CA PHE A 33 -22.09 13.21 4.58
C PHE A 33 -21.15 12.42 3.66
N LYS A 34 -19.85 12.79 3.57
CA LYS A 34 -18.88 12.13 2.67
C LYS A 34 -17.82 11.27 3.37
N ILE A 35 -17.93 11.06 4.69
CA ILE A 35 -16.94 10.31 5.48
C ILE A 35 -16.77 8.87 4.95
N TRP A 36 -17.86 8.24 4.51
CA TRP A 36 -17.81 6.89 3.94
C TRP A 36 -17.06 6.83 2.60
N GLU A 37 -17.27 7.83 1.73
CA GLU A 37 -16.56 7.93 0.45
C GLU A 37 -15.06 8.16 0.67
N ILE A 38 -14.71 8.97 1.67
CA ILE A 38 -13.31 9.26 2.02
C ILE A 38 -12.61 8.00 2.54
N LYS A 39 -13.28 7.20 3.39
CA LYS A 39 -12.74 5.92 3.86
C LYS A 39 -12.57 4.91 2.72
N ALA A 40 -13.52 4.85 1.78
CA ALA A 40 -13.38 4.03 0.58
C ALA A 40 -12.20 4.51 -0.29
N ALA A 41 -12.02 5.82 -0.44
CA ALA A 41 -10.88 6.38 -1.15
C ALA A 41 -9.55 6.02 -0.46
N TYR A 42 -9.46 6.10 0.86
CA TYR A 42 -8.28 5.67 1.61
C TYR A 42 -7.95 4.20 1.36
N PHE A 43 -8.95 3.33 1.34
CA PHE A 43 -8.76 1.92 1.05
C PHE A 43 -8.22 1.70 -0.37
N LEU A 44 -8.85 2.30 -1.38
CA LEU A 44 -8.45 2.15 -2.79
C LEU A 44 -7.04 2.72 -3.05
N VAL A 45 -6.76 3.92 -2.55
CA VAL A 45 -5.44 4.55 -2.69
C VAL A 45 -4.37 3.72 -1.98
N SER A 46 -4.65 3.21 -0.78
CA SER A 46 -3.70 2.37 -0.04
C SER A 46 -3.43 1.06 -0.79
N LEU A 47 -4.44 0.46 -1.42
CA LEU A 47 -4.28 -0.77 -2.19
C LEU A 47 -3.46 -0.54 -3.47
N ALA A 48 -3.72 0.54 -4.20
CA ALA A 48 -2.96 0.90 -5.39
C ALA A 48 -1.48 1.18 -5.07
N LEU A 49 -1.21 1.94 -4.00
CA LEU A 49 0.15 2.23 -3.54
C LEU A 49 0.86 0.97 -3.05
N ALA A 50 0.16 0.11 -2.31
CA ALA A 50 0.72 -1.16 -1.85
C ALA A 50 1.10 -2.08 -3.00
N HIS A 51 0.27 -2.13 -4.05
CA HIS A 51 0.58 -2.88 -5.26
C HIS A 51 1.85 -2.37 -5.94
N MET A 52 1.96 -1.06 -6.18
CA MET A 52 3.18 -0.46 -6.75
C MET A 52 4.43 -0.76 -5.90
N LEU A 53 4.34 -0.61 -4.58
CA LEU A 53 5.45 -0.87 -3.67
C LEU A 53 5.84 -2.36 -3.63
N ALA A 54 4.86 -3.26 -3.69
CA ALA A 54 5.11 -4.70 -3.74
C ALA A 54 5.81 -5.10 -5.05
N GLU A 55 5.42 -4.51 -6.19
CA GLU A 55 6.12 -4.74 -7.47
C GLU A 55 7.56 -4.22 -7.42
N ILE A 56 7.78 -3.05 -6.84
CA ILE A 56 9.13 -2.50 -6.62
C ILE A 56 9.95 -3.47 -5.78
N MET A 57 9.40 -4.00 -4.68
CA MET A 57 10.09 -4.95 -3.81
C MET A 57 10.45 -6.25 -4.53
N VAL A 58 9.56 -6.76 -5.38
CA VAL A 58 9.85 -7.90 -6.26
C VAL A 58 11.03 -7.59 -7.17
N ARG A 59 11.02 -6.46 -7.87
CA ARG A 59 12.12 -6.05 -8.76
C ARG A 59 13.44 -5.93 -8.00
N PHE A 60 13.43 -5.36 -6.80
CA PHE A 60 14.60 -5.33 -5.93
C PHE A 60 15.07 -6.74 -5.58
N SER A 61 14.18 -7.64 -5.15
CA SER A 61 14.57 -9.01 -4.82
C SER A 61 15.20 -9.76 -5.99
N THR A 62 14.69 -9.57 -7.21
CA THR A 62 15.25 -10.17 -8.41
C THR A 62 16.61 -9.57 -8.80
N LEU A 63 16.82 -8.28 -8.57
CA LEU A 63 18.12 -7.63 -8.78
C LEU A 63 19.17 -8.15 -7.78
N PHE A 64 18.77 -8.37 -6.53
CA PHE A 64 19.63 -8.95 -5.51
C PHE A 64 19.98 -10.42 -5.82
N GLU A 65 19.01 -11.24 -6.24
CA GLU A 65 19.31 -12.60 -6.70
C GLU A 65 20.33 -12.63 -7.86
N GLY A 66 20.23 -11.69 -8.81
CA GLY A 66 21.18 -11.57 -9.91
C GLY A 66 22.57 -11.01 -9.56
N LEU A 67 22.73 -10.38 -8.38
CA LEU A 67 24.01 -9.80 -7.92
C LEU A 67 24.87 -10.81 -7.13
N PHE A 68 24.25 -11.85 -6.56
CA PHE A 68 24.90 -12.86 -5.72
C PHE A 68 25.23 -14.16 -6.47
N ILE A 69 25.22 -14.13 -7.81
CA ILE A 69 25.66 -15.22 -8.72
C ILE A 69 26.92 -14.77 -9.45
#